data_AF-A0A3S1BJU6-F1
#
_entry.id   AF-A0A3S1BJU6-F1
#
_cell.length_a   1.000
_cell.length_b   1.000
_cell.length_c   1.000
_cell.angle_alpha   90.00
_cell.angle_beta   90.00
_cell.angle_gamma   90.00
#
_symmetry.space_group_name_H-M   'P 1'
#
loop_
_entity.id
_entity.type
_entity.pdbx_description
1 polymer ?
#
loop_
_entity_poly.entity_id
_entity_poly.type
_entity_poly.pdbx_seq_one_letter_code
_entity_poly.pdbx_strand_id
1 'polypeptide(L)'
;MELRPYKVLLFVMALCMAAPCSGVDRNSPQDDALPEGPYLEDLRGDYTDCRDEAQICRYLVSSEPGFCGLQDHQAYVKSACRQTCGLCQDLRASISHDTNLIWAQTSRSPIPGNARLMSIPGSPDQWMVTNKPNVNHIAAPHFTWGFRALAFHWQDQLLFWSEATNKKIQSLVLNGSLDTTTLFTGTSSEVYGMTVDWNSRNLYFTDALYNWIMMTSLAMPD
;
A
#
# COMPACT_ATOMS: atom_id res chain seq x y z
N MET A 1 -41.65 17.68 -5.79
CA MET A 1 -40.79 16.48 -5.79
C MET A 1 -39.89 16.56 -7.00
N GLU A 2 -38.72 17.18 -6.85
CA GLU A 2 -37.71 17.23 -7.91
C GLU A 2 -36.74 16.06 -7.72
N LEU A 3 -36.68 15.17 -8.70
CA LEU A 3 -35.65 14.17 -8.83
C LEU A 3 -34.37 14.87 -9.29
N ARG A 4 -33.41 15.07 -8.38
CA ARG A 4 -32.06 15.51 -8.75
C ARG A 4 -31.34 14.34 -9.42
N PRO A 5 -30.68 14.54 -10.58
CA PRO A 5 -29.97 13.47 -11.27
C PRO A 5 -28.72 13.08 -10.47
N TYR A 6 -28.68 11.83 -10.00
CA TYR A 6 -27.47 11.21 -9.47
C TYR A 6 -26.47 11.07 -10.61
N LYS A 7 -25.42 11.91 -10.60
CA LYS A 7 -24.27 11.73 -11.47
C LYS A 7 -23.47 10.54 -10.95
N VAL A 8 -23.65 9.38 -11.58
CA VAL A 8 -22.68 8.27 -11.45
C VAL A 8 -21.44 8.71 -12.22
N LEU A 9 -20.47 9.26 -11.49
CA LEU A 9 -19.20 9.69 -12.05
C LEU A 9 -18.30 8.46 -12.16
N LEU A 10 -18.32 7.84 -13.34
CA LEU A 10 -17.36 6.80 -13.72
C LEU A 10 -15.98 7.45 -13.86
N PHE A 11 -15.20 7.48 -12.79
CA PHE A 11 -13.81 7.94 -12.84
C PHE A 11 -12.94 6.90 -13.57
N VAL A 12 -12.71 7.13 -14.86
CA VAL A 12 -11.41 6.79 -15.47
C VAL A 12 -10.40 7.74 -14.84
N MET A 13 -9.26 7.24 -14.34
CA MET A 13 -8.18 8.05 -13.76
C MET A 13 -7.97 9.35 -14.56
N ALA A 14 -8.39 10.47 -13.97
CA ALA A 14 -7.97 11.79 -14.39
C ALA A 14 -7.11 12.33 -13.24
N LEU A 15 -5.83 12.55 -13.55
CA LEU A 15 -4.95 13.41 -12.76
C LEU A 15 -5.70 14.71 -12.43
N CYS A 16 -5.95 14.96 -11.15
CA CYS A 16 -6.35 16.29 -10.72
C CYS A 16 -5.08 17.07 -10.37
N MET A 17 -4.67 17.93 -11.30
CA MET A 17 -3.74 19.03 -11.02
C MET A 17 -4.51 20.21 -10.41
N ALA A 18 -3.89 20.78 -9.38
CA ALA A 18 -3.98 22.16 -8.88
C ALA A 18 -5.16 22.59 -7.97
N ALA A 19 -4.78 23.09 -6.79
CA ALA A 19 -5.21 24.42 -6.36
C ALA A 19 -4.04 25.14 -5.64
N PRO A 20 -3.74 26.41 -5.96
CA PRO A 20 -2.70 27.20 -5.32
C PRO A 20 -3.20 27.78 -3.99
N CYS A 21 -2.43 27.63 -2.90
CA CYS A 21 -2.67 28.36 -1.67
C CYS A 21 -2.21 29.82 -1.84
N SER A 22 -3.17 30.73 -2.05
CA SER A 22 -2.96 32.18 -1.95
C SER A 22 -2.77 32.61 -0.49
N GLY A 23 -1.79 33.48 -0.25
CA GLY A 23 -1.26 33.81 1.06
C GLY A 23 -2.17 34.62 2.00
N VAL A 24 -1.78 34.60 3.27
CA VAL A 24 -2.15 35.59 4.30
C VAL A 24 -0.93 35.84 5.20
N ASP A 25 -0.81 37.10 5.59
CA ASP A 25 0.34 37.86 6.07
C ASP A 25 1.03 37.40 7.36
N ARG A 26 2.31 37.79 7.45
CA ARG A 26 3.09 37.88 8.69
C ARG A 26 2.58 39.08 9.51
N ASN A 27 2.24 38.85 10.78
CA ASN A 27 2.54 39.76 11.90
C ASN A 27 2.28 39.02 13.24
N SER A 28 3.31 38.97 14.08
CA SER A 28 3.33 38.48 15.46
C SER A 28 2.67 39.49 16.44
N PRO A 29 2.29 39.13 17.68
CA PRO A 29 3.24 39.04 18.81
C PRO A 29 2.96 37.89 19.83
N GLN A 30 3.88 37.81 20.80
CA GLN A 30 4.18 36.78 21.81
C GLN A 30 3.13 36.46 22.90
N ASP A 31 3.38 35.29 23.50
CA ASP A 31 3.12 34.83 24.88
C ASP A 31 1.69 34.49 25.30
N ASP A 32 1.44 33.18 25.48
CA ASP A 32 0.69 32.65 26.63
C ASP A 32 1.17 31.24 26.96
N ALA A 33 1.61 31.06 28.21
CA ALA A 33 2.15 29.84 28.78
C ALA A 33 1.06 28.77 28.99
N LEU A 34 1.38 27.50 28.72
CA LEU A 34 0.57 26.35 29.09
C LEU A 34 1.26 25.56 30.23
N PRO A 35 0.49 24.98 31.17
CA PRO A 35 1.03 24.39 32.39
C PRO A 35 1.59 22.98 32.16
N GLU A 36 2.66 22.68 32.91
CA GLU A 36 3.29 21.36 32.98
C GLU A 36 2.33 20.31 33.57
N GLY A 37 2.11 19.23 32.82
CA GLY A 37 1.41 18.02 33.24
C GLY A 37 2.39 16.82 33.28
N PRO A 38 2.13 15.80 34.11
CA PRO A 38 3.19 14.94 34.64
C PRO A 38 3.65 13.86 33.66
N TYR A 39 4.98 13.69 33.63
CA TYR A 39 5.78 12.50 33.34
C TYR A 39 5.03 11.26 32.82
N LEU A 40 5.19 10.99 31.52
CA LEU A 40 5.20 9.65 30.94
C LEU A 40 6.60 9.39 30.37
N GLU A 41 7.55 9.17 31.28
CA GLU A 41 8.75 8.39 30.98
C GLU A 41 8.33 6.92 30.95
N ASP A 42 8.10 6.35 29.78
CA ASP A 42 8.66 5.03 29.45
C ASP A 42 8.59 4.76 27.94
N LEU A 43 9.60 4.07 27.41
CA LEU A 43 9.77 3.60 26.03
C LEU A 43 10.42 4.54 24.99
N ARG A 44 11.34 5.43 25.40
CA ARG A 44 12.52 5.69 24.56
C ARG A 44 13.60 4.66 24.88
N GLY A 45 13.51 3.52 24.20
CA GLY A 45 14.64 2.61 24.09
C GLY A 45 15.78 3.33 23.38
N ASP A 46 16.84 3.58 24.14
CA ASP A 46 18.12 4.12 23.70
C ASP A 46 18.63 3.42 22.43
N TYR A 47 18.77 4.15 21.32
CA TYR A 47 19.23 3.63 20.05
C TYR A 47 20.46 4.42 19.57
N THR A 48 21.53 4.36 20.36
CA THR A 48 22.78 5.07 20.02
C THR A 48 23.99 4.16 19.73
N ASP A 49 23.82 2.89 19.39
CA ASP A 49 24.92 2.14 18.77
C ASP A 49 24.44 1.01 17.84
N CYS A 50 24.02 1.36 16.62
CA CYS A 50 23.86 0.42 15.52
C CYS A 50 25.09 0.45 14.62
N ARG A 51 26.16 -0.20 15.05
CA ARG A 51 27.33 -0.49 14.22
C ARG A 51 27.37 -1.99 13.97
N ASP A 52 26.74 -2.44 12.89
CA ASP A 52 26.83 -3.87 12.54
C ASP A 52 27.35 -4.10 11.11
N GLU A 53 28.47 -4.83 11.07
CA GLU A 53 29.23 -5.24 9.88
C GLU A 53 29.02 -6.74 9.57
N ALA A 54 27.99 -7.38 10.12
CA ALA A 54 27.69 -8.79 9.88
C ALA A 54 27.27 -9.08 8.42
N GLN A 55 28.25 -9.20 7.53
CA GLN A 55 28.07 -9.48 6.09
C GLN A 55 27.26 -10.77 5.83
N ILE A 56 27.39 -11.77 6.71
CA ILE A 56 26.70 -13.05 6.58
C ILE A 56 25.17 -12.91 6.70
N CYS A 57 24.69 -12.03 7.58
CA CYS A 57 23.25 -11.79 7.76
C CYS A 57 22.65 -11.10 6.53
N ARG A 58 23.36 -10.12 5.96
CA ARG A 58 22.95 -9.48 4.68
C ARG A 58 22.94 -10.47 3.51
N TYR A 59 23.95 -11.34 3.45
CA TYR A 59 24.05 -12.37 2.42
C TYR A 59 22.84 -13.31 2.46
N LEU A 60 22.50 -13.86 3.63
CA LEU A 60 21.40 -14.82 3.79
C LEU A 60 20.04 -14.26 3.39
N VAL A 61 19.73 -13.01 3.78
CA VAL A 61 18.52 -12.31 3.32
C VAL A 61 18.47 -12.15 1.80
N SER A 62 19.62 -11.85 1.18
CA SER A 62 19.70 -11.63 -0.27
C SER A 62 19.70 -12.92 -1.09
N SER A 63 20.20 -14.02 -0.53
CA SER A 63 20.39 -15.30 -1.23
C SER A 63 19.18 -16.24 -1.14
N GLU A 64 18.37 -16.11 -0.08
CA GLU A 64 17.24 -17.01 0.19
C GLU A 64 15.90 -16.28 0.05
N PRO A 65 15.12 -16.54 -1.02
CA PRO A 65 13.78 -15.98 -1.18
C PRO A 65 12.86 -16.43 -0.03
N GLY A 66 12.28 -15.48 0.69
CA GLY A 66 11.40 -15.78 1.83
C GLY A 66 12.12 -16.12 3.13
N PHE A 67 13.44 -15.86 3.22
CA PHE A 67 14.24 -16.05 4.44
C PHE A 67 13.59 -15.44 5.69
N CYS A 68 13.03 -14.24 5.58
CA CYS A 68 12.37 -13.54 6.70
C CYS A 68 10.97 -14.08 7.03
N GLY A 69 10.39 -14.93 6.17
CA GLY A 69 9.03 -15.47 6.27
C GLY A 69 8.95 -16.92 6.78
N LEU A 70 10.07 -17.64 6.85
CA LEU A 70 10.13 -19.03 7.35
C LEU A 70 10.31 -19.05 8.87
N GLN A 71 9.47 -19.82 9.56
CA GLN A 71 9.39 -19.85 11.03
C GLN A 71 10.71 -20.27 11.69
N ASP A 72 11.45 -21.20 11.07
CA ASP A 72 12.77 -21.66 11.54
C ASP A 72 13.85 -20.59 11.37
N HIS A 73 13.76 -19.76 10.34
CA HIS A 73 14.74 -18.71 10.06
C HIS A 73 14.52 -17.47 10.93
N GLN A 74 13.29 -17.20 11.38
CA GLN A 74 13.02 -16.13 12.33
C GLN A 74 13.74 -16.33 13.67
N ALA A 75 13.81 -17.58 14.14
CA ALA A 75 14.56 -17.92 15.36
C ALA A 75 16.07 -17.74 15.17
N TYR A 76 16.60 -18.12 14.00
CA TYR A 76 18.00 -17.91 13.64
C TYR A 76 18.35 -16.42 13.53
N VAL A 77 17.54 -15.62 12.83
CA VAL A 77 17.77 -14.17 12.69
C VAL A 77 17.74 -13.46 14.05
N LYS A 78 16.77 -13.80 14.91
CA LYS A 78 16.63 -13.20 16.25
C LYS A 78 17.83 -13.51 17.17
N SER A 79 18.49 -14.64 16.96
CA SER A 79 19.60 -15.10 17.80
C SER A 79 20.98 -14.75 17.21
N ALA A 80 21.20 -14.98 15.92
CA ALA A 80 22.48 -14.82 15.24
C ALA A 80 22.68 -13.44 14.58
N CYS A 81 21.61 -12.73 14.24
CA CYS A 81 21.65 -11.39 13.61
C CYS A 81 21.08 -10.30 14.53
N ARG A 82 21.22 -10.49 15.84
CA ARG A 82 20.65 -9.63 16.90
C ARG A 82 21.14 -8.18 16.84
N GLN A 83 22.33 -7.95 16.28
CA GLN A 83 22.95 -6.64 16.14
C GLN A 83 22.58 -5.94 14.83
N THR A 84 21.96 -6.66 13.88
CA THR A 84 21.79 -6.15 12.52
C THR A 84 20.45 -5.44 12.42
N CYS A 85 20.54 -4.13 12.65
CA CYS A 85 19.43 -3.20 12.71
C CYS A 85 18.61 -3.27 11.41
N GLY A 86 17.31 -3.45 11.52
CA GLY A 86 16.41 -3.42 10.36
C GLY A 86 16.44 -4.63 9.42
N LEU A 87 17.26 -5.66 9.67
CA LEU A 87 17.50 -6.78 8.71
C LEU A 87 16.25 -7.63 8.41
N CYS A 88 15.21 -7.50 9.24
CA CYS A 88 13.84 -7.97 8.98
C CYS A 88 12.76 -6.92 9.26
N GLN A 89 13.14 -5.67 9.58
CA GLN A 89 12.18 -4.57 9.77
C GLN A 89 11.95 -3.79 8.46
N ASP A 90 12.95 -3.71 7.56
CA ASP A 90 12.88 -2.92 6.30
C ASP A 90 12.90 -3.75 5.01
N LEU A 91 12.67 -5.06 5.09
CA LEU A 91 12.51 -5.91 3.88
C LEU A 91 11.08 -6.37 3.65
N ARG A 92 10.13 -5.79 4.38
CA ARG A 92 8.72 -5.89 4.00
C ARG A 92 8.52 -4.88 2.89
N ALA A 93 8.58 -5.37 1.66
CA ALA A 93 7.77 -4.97 0.52
C ALA A 93 6.49 -4.24 0.96
N SER A 94 6.55 -2.96 1.35
CA SER A 94 5.43 -2.28 2.02
C SER A 94 5.05 -1.05 1.23
N ILE A 95 3.74 -0.84 1.12
CA ILE A 95 3.16 0.30 0.43
C ILE A 95 2.42 1.08 1.51
N SER A 96 2.87 2.30 1.77
CA SER A 96 2.19 3.24 2.64
C SER A 96 1.21 4.12 1.85
N HIS A 97 0.37 4.84 2.58
CA HIS A 97 -0.41 5.96 2.07
C HIS A 97 0.49 7.22 2.09
N ASP A 98 0.36 8.08 1.08
CA ASP A 98 0.76 9.50 1.03
C ASP A 98 0.47 9.99 -0.41
N THR A 99 1.14 11.03 -0.89
CA THR A 99 1.38 11.24 -2.32
C THR A 99 2.20 10.07 -2.85
N ASN A 100 1.57 9.00 -3.34
CA ASN A 100 2.24 7.83 -3.89
C ASN A 100 1.65 7.48 -5.26
N LEU A 101 2.48 6.97 -6.17
CA LEU A 101 2.02 6.38 -7.42
C LEU A 101 2.02 4.86 -7.28
N ILE A 102 0.85 4.25 -7.32
CA ILE A 102 0.67 2.80 -7.17
C ILE A 102 0.12 2.21 -8.48
N TRP A 103 0.69 1.10 -8.94
CA TRP A 103 0.17 0.38 -10.11
C TRP A 103 0.34 -1.13 -9.99
N ALA A 104 -0.45 -1.88 -10.77
CA ALA A 104 -0.30 -3.32 -10.88
C ALA A 104 0.63 -3.64 -12.06
N GLN A 105 1.65 -4.47 -11.81
CA GLN A 105 2.54 -5.01 -12.81
C GLN A 105 2.34 -6.52 -12.89
N THR A 106 1.89 -7.01 -14.05
CA THR A 106 1.83 -8.46 -14.31
C THR A 106 2.92 -8.80 -15.33
N SER A 107 3.79 -9.76 -15.01
CA SER A 107 4.82 -10.21 -15.96
C SER A 107 4.14 -10.87 -17.18
N ARG A 108 4.41 -10.33 -18.37
CA ARG A 108 4.03 -10.96 -19.66
C ARG A 108 5.24 -11.60 -20.35
N SER A 109 6.35 -11.78 -19.63
CA SER A 109 7.58 -12.39 -20.14
C SER A 109 7.39 -13.89 -20.38
N PRO A 110 8.09 -14.50 -21.37
CA PRO A 110 8.13 -15.96 -21.52
C PRO A 110 8.64 -16.70 -20.27
N ILE A 111 9.37 -16.01 -19.39
CA ILE A 111 9.70 -16.50 -18.05
C ILE A 111 8.61 -16.02 -17.08
N PRO A 112 7.87 -16.94 -16.42
CA PRO A 112 6.85 -16.56 -15.46
C PRO A 112 7.46 -15.75 -14.33
N GLY A 113 6.85 -14.62 -14.01
CA GLY A 113 7.24 -13.78 -12.88
C GLY A 113 6.01 -13.35 -12.10
N ASN A 114 6.15 -13.21 -10.78
CA ASN A 114 5.03 -12.85 -9.91
C ASN A 114 4.43 -11.51 -10.35
N ALA A 115 3.10 -11.43 -10.35
CA ALA A 115 2.42 -10.15 -10.37
C ALA A 115 2.84 -9.32 -9.14
N ARG A 116 2.90 -8.01 -9.29
CA ARG A 116 3.34 -7.08 -8.25
C ARG A 116 2.39 -5.90 -8.17
N LEU A 117 2.10 -5.46 -6.95
CA LEU A 117 1.65 -4.10 -6.69
C LEU A 117 2.91 -3.27 -6.49
N MET A 118 3.12 -2.29 -7.35
CA MET A 118 4.29 -1.43 -7.35
C MET A 118 3.92 -0.08 -6.75
N SER A 119 4.87 0.59 -6.11
CA SER A 119 4.68 1.92 -5.56
C SER A 119 5.95 2.75 -5.73
N ILE A 120 5.77 4.03 -6.07
CA ILE A 120 6.80 5.04 -5.88
C ILE A 120 6.28 6.02 -4.81
N PRO A 121 6.98 6.18 -3.69
CA PRO A 121 6.57 7.07 -2.62
C PRO A 121 7.04 8.52 -2.82
N GLY A 122 6.18 9.49 -2.50
CA GLY A 122 6.46 10.92 -2.62
C GLY A 122 5.74 11.65 -3.78
N SER A 123 5.87 12.97 -3.84
CA SER A 123 5.22 13.73 -4.92
C SER A 123 5.92 13.46 -6.26
N PRO A 124 5.19 13.38 -7.39
CA PRO A 124 5.80 13.23 -8.72
C PRO A 124 6.93 14.22 -9.03
N ASP A 125 6.85 15.44 -8.50
CA ASP A 125 7.86 16.49 -8.67
C ASP A 125 9.25 16.07 -8.17
N GLN A 126 9.33 15.27 -7.11
CA GLN A 126 10.60 14.80 -6.55
C GLN A 126 11.31 13.80 -7.47
N TRP A 127 10.54 12.93 -8.14
CA TRP A 127 11.10 11.88 -8.97
C TRP A 127 11.46 12.39 -10.37
N MET A 128 10.76 13.41 -10.85
CA MET A 128 11.10 14.08 -12.12
C MET A 128 12.47 14.75 -12.06
N VAL A 129 12.87 15.29 -10.90
CA VAL A 129 14.17 15.95 -10.72
C VAL A 129 15.32 14.94 -10.58
N THR A 130 15.10 13.88 -9.81
CA THR A 130 16.15 12.88 -9.50
C THR A 130 16.35 11.87 -10.63
N ASN A 131 15.34 11.66 -11.48
CA ASN A 131 15.28 10.64 -12.55
C ASN A 131 15.62 9.21 -12.06
N LYS A 132 15.52 8.97 -10.76
CA LYS A 132 15.80 7.69 -10.08
C LYS A 132 14.85 7.51 -8.90
N PRO A 133 13.55 7.29 -9.16
CA PRO A 133 12.58 7.04 -8.10
C PRO A 133 12.97 5.80 -7.29
N ASN A 134 12.75 5.85 -5.97
CA ASN A 134 12.78 4.66 -5.15
C ASN A 134 11.48 3.87 -5.40
N VAL A 135 11.59 2.59 -5.76
CA VAL A 135 10.43 1.77 -6.12
C VAL A 135 10.26 0.66 -5.09
N ASN A 136 9.10 0.65 -4.44
CA ASN A 136 8.64 -0.42 -3.57
C ASN A 136 7.70 -1.34 -4.32
N HIS A 137 7.58 -2.59 -3.87
CA HIS A 137 6.59 -3.51 -4.45
C HIS A 137 6.16 -4.58 -3.48
N ILE A 138 4.92 -5.05 -3.60
CA ILE A 138 4.39 -6.28 -3.00
C ILE A 138 4.24 -7.30 -4.11
N ALA A 139 4.94 -8.43 -4.02
CA ALA A 139 4.80 -9.53 -4.97
C ALA A 139 3.67 -10.47 -4.56
N ALA A 140 2.96 -11.01 -5.54
CA ALA A 140 2.03 -12.10 -5.33
C ALA A 140 2.78 -13.33 -4.77
N PRO A 141 2.16 -14.11 -3.87
CA PRO A 141 2.76 -15.33 -3.32
C PRO A 141 3.06 -16.40 -4.35
N HIS A 142 2.35 -16.40 -5.48
CA HIS A 142 2.51 -17.41 -6.53
C HIS A 142 2.60 -16.75 -7.91
N PHE A 143 3.47 -17.30 -8.76
CA PHE A 143 3.78 -16.71 -10.08
C PHE A 143 2.61 -16.73 -11.06
N THR A 144 1.59 -17.56 -10.82
CA THR A 144 0.38 -17.64 -11.66
C THR A 144 -0.65 -16.58 -11.30
N TRP A 145 -0.51 -15.87 -10.18
CA TRP A 145 -1.48 -14.85 -9.79
C TRP A 145 -1.34 -13.63 -10.68
N GLY A 146 -2.47 -12.97 -10.95
CA GLY A 146 -2.52 -11.83 -11.86
C GLY A 146 -3.40 -10.72 -11.30
N PHE A 147 -2.80 -9.56 -11.03
CA PHE A 147 -3.53 -8.36 -10.61
C PHE A 147 -4.00 -7.60 -11.85
N ARG A 148 -5.32 -7.35 -11.95
CA ARG A 148 -5.94 -6.80 -13.18
C ARG A 148 -6.48 -5.39 -13.02
N ALA A 149 -7.29 -5.15 -12.01
CA ALA A 149 -7.87 -3.86 -11.69
C ALA A 149 -7.40 -3.41 -10.31
N LEU A 150 -7.34 -2.09 -10.11
CA LEU A 150 -7.06 -1.45 -8.83
C LEU A 150 -8.16 -0.44 -8.51
N ALA A 151 -8.45 -0.27 -7.23
CA ALA A 151 -9.23 0.85 -6.72
C ALA A 151 -8.72 1.25 -5.34
N PHE A 152 -9.07 2.45 -4.89
CA PHE A 152 -8.54 3.00 -3.65
C PHE A 152 -9.63 3.74 -2.87
N HIS A 153 -9.68 3.52 -1.56
CA HIS A 153 -10.53 4.27 -0.63
C HIS A 153 -9.68 5.25 0.16
N TRP A 154 -9.87 6.54 -0.07
CA TRP A 154 -9.02 7.61 0.48
C TRP A 154 -9.00 7.66 2.01
N GLN A 155 -10.18 7.69 2.64
CA GLN A 155 -10.29 7.91 4.10
C GLN A 155 -9.70 6.73 4.89
N ASP A 156 -10.16 5.52 4.58
CA ASP A 156 -9.68 4.28 5.23
C ASP A 156 -8.33 3.77 4.69
N GLN A 157 -7.76 4.44 3.69
CA GLN A 157 -6.45 4.09 3.10
C GLN A 157 -6.39 2.64 2.58
N LEU A 158 -7.51 2.13 2.07
CA LEU A 158 -7.61 0.76 1.56
C LEU A 158 -7.28 0.72 0.08
N LEU A 159 -6.33 -0.13 -0.31
CA LEU A 159 -6.07 -0.51 -1.69
C LEU A 159 -6.82 -1.81 -1.99
N PHE A 160 -7.55 -1.83 -3.11
CA PHE A 160 -8.27 -2.99 -3.61
C PHE A 160 -7.65 -3.47 -4.91
N TRP A 161 -7.63 -4.78 -5.13
CA TRP A 161 -7.27 -5.36 -6.42
C TRP A 161 -8.13 -6.57 -6.77
N SER A 162 -8.34 -6.77 -8.07
CA SER A 162 -8.86 -8.04 -8.60
C SER A 162 -7.71 -9.00 -8.90
N GLU A 163 -7.86 -10.25 -8.47
CA GLU A 163 -6.89 -11.31 -8.70
C GLU A 163 -7.51 -12.40 -9.60
N ALA A 164 -6.89 -12.59 -10.76
CA ALA A 164 -7.47 -13.34 -11.87
C ALA A 164 -7.51 -14.87 -11.67
N THR A 165 -6.55 -15.44 -10.93
CA THR A 165 -6.34 -16.89 -10.86
C THR A 165 -7.21 -17.54 -9.80
N ASN A 166 -7.26 -16.95 -8.61
CA ASN A 166 -8.10 -17.38 -7.50
C ASN A 166 -9.50 -16.78 -7.55
N LYS A 167 -9.77 -15.87 -8.48
CA LYS A 167 -11.10 -15.32 -8.75
C LYS A 167 -11.68 -14.56 -7.55
N LYS A 168 -10.88 -13.63 -7.03
CA LYS A 168 -11.18 -12.87 -5.82
C LYS A 168 -10.92 -11.39 -6.02
N ILE A 169 -11.64 -10.60 -5.23
CA ILE A 169 -11.28 -9.21 -4.95
C ILE A 169 -10.75 -9.16 -3.53
N GLN A 170 -9.57 -8.59 -3.39
CA GLN A 170 -8.85 -8.48 -2.13
C GLN A 170 -8.53 -7.02 -1.82
N SER A 171 -8.19 -6.77 -0.57
CA SER A 171 -7.78 -5.45 -0.09
C SER A 171 -6.66 -5.55 0.94
N LEU A 172 -5.96 -4.44 1.14
CA LEU A 172 -5.01 -4.24 2.24
C LEU A 172 -5.04 -2.77 2.67
N VAL A 173 -4.67 -2.52 3.92
CA VAL A 173 -4.50 -1.15 4.45
C VAL A 173 -3.11 -0.65 4.06
N LEU A 174 -3.03 0.56 3.51
CA LEU A 174 -1.77 1.22 3.13
C LEU A 174 -1.05 1.82 4.35
N ASN A 175 -0.88 1.04 5.41
CA ASN A 175 -0.13 1.41 6.61
C ASN A 175 1.21 0.66 6.72
N GLY A 176 1.63 0.02 5.62
CA GLY A 176 2.79 -0.85 5.56
C GLY A 176 2.53 -2.31 5.99
N SER A 177 1.30 -2.65 6.37
CA SER A 177 0.89 -4.04 6.57
C SER A 177 0.80 -4.81 5.24
N LEU A 178 1.00 -6.13 5.32
CA LEU A 178 0.78 -7.08 4.22
C LEU A 178 -0.50 -7.90 4.43
N ASP A 179 -1.26 -7.58 5.48
CA ASP A 179 -2.48 -8.29 5.81
C ASP A 179 -3.52 -8.01 4.75
N THR A 180 -3.92 -9.06 4.05
CA THR A 180 -4.91 -8.97 2.98
C THR A 180 -6.26 -9.50 3.43
N THR A 181 -7.33 -8.77 3.14
CA THR A 181 -8.71 -9.19 3.39
C THR A 181 -9.38 -9.55 2.06
N THR A 182 -10.04 -10.69 2.00
CA THR A 182 -10.89 -11.07 0.84
C THR A 182 -12.27 -10.43 0.99
N LEU A 183 -12.69 -9.66 0.01
CA LEU A 183 -13.99 -8.95 0.02
C LEU A 183 -15.04 -9.66 -0.82
N PHE A 184 -14.61 -10.26 -1.93
CA PHE A 184 -15.51 -10.93 -2.85
C PHE A 184 -14.82 -12.16 -3.45
N THR A 185 -15.59 -13.23 -3.65
CA THR A 185 -15.14 -14.47 -4.29
C THR A 185 -16.10 -14.86 -5.41
N GLY A 186 -15.59 -15.59 -6.41
CA GLY A 186 -16.42 -16.05 -7.53
C GLY A 186 -16.46 -15.07 -8.71
N THR A 187 -15.44 -14.22 -8.86
CA THR A 187 -15.25 -13.48 -10.12
C THR A 187 -14.75 -14.42 -11.23
N SER A 188 -14.61 -13.91 -12.44
CA SER A 188 -13.78 -14.52 -13.47
C SER A 188 -12.33 -13.99 -13.40
N SER A 189 -11.53 -14.38 -14.39
CA SER A 189 -10.20 -13.83 -14.62
C SER A 189 -10.19 -12.46 -15.32
N GLU A 190 -11.36 -11.93 -15.69
CA GLU A 190 -11.53 -10.77 -16.58
C GLU A 190 -12.16 -9.55 -15.90
N VAL A 191 -11.87 -9.37 -14.60
CA VAL A 191 -12.22 -8.15 -13.87
C VAL A 191 -11.17 -7.06 -14.15
N TYR A 192 -11.42 -6.26 -15.18
CA TYR A 192 -10.50 -5.20 -15.64
C TYR A 192 -10.85 -3.79 -15.15
N GLY A 193 -12.06 -3.58 -14.62
CA GLY A 193 -12.52 -2.28 -14.14
C GLY A 193 -13.03 -2.37 -12.71
N MET A 194 -12.60 -1.43 -11.86
CA MET A 194 -13.01 -1.33 -10.47
C MET A 194 -12.95 0.12 -10.00
N THR A 195 -13.90 0.54 -9.16
CA THR A 195 -13.94 1.89 -8.58
C THR A 195 -14.64 1.88 -7.22
N VAL A 196 -14.30 2.84 -6.38
CA VAL A 196 -14.84 2.99 -5.02
C VAL A 196 -15.68 4.26 -4.96
N ASP A 197 -16.91 4.14 -4.48
CA ASP A 197 -17.66 5.26 -3.90
C ASP A 197 -17.33 5.29 -2.39
N TRP A 198 -16.38 6.15 -2.02
CA TRP A 198 -15.91 6.24 -0.64
C TRP A 198 -16.94 6.89 0.29
N ASN A 199 -17.87 7.69 -0.23
CA ASN A 199 -18.91 8.30 0.60
C ASN A 199 -19.96 7.26 1.01
N SER A 200 -20.38 6.43 0.07
CA SER A 200 -21.38 5.38 0.32
C SER A 200 -20.76 4.05 0.75
N ARG A 201 -19.42 3.98 0.84
CA ARG A 201 -18.65 2.76 1.14
C ARG A 201 -19.00 1.59 0.22
N ASN A 202 -19.06 1.83 -1.09
CA ASN A 202 -19.35 0.80 -2.07
C ASN A 202 -18.18 0.59 -3.04
N LEU A 203 -17.89 -0.67 -3.34
CA LEU A 203 -16.94 -1.06 -4.38
C LEU A 203 -17.72 -1.59 -5.58
N TYR A 204 -17.52 -0.97 -6.74
CA TYR A 204 -18.11 -1.37 -8.01
C TYR A 204 -17.06 -2.00 -8.90
N PHE A 205 -17.40 -3.08 -9.59
CA PHE A 205 -16.49 -3.74 -10.52
C PHE A 205 -17.23 -4.36 -11.71
N THR A 206 -16.51 -4.51 -12.82
CA THR A 206 -17.03 -5.11 -14.04
C THR A 206 -16.30 -6.42 -14.33
N ASP A 207 -17.06 -7.46 -14.68
CA ASP A 207 -16.54 -8.76 -15.07
C ASP A 207 -16.92 -9.05 -16.52
N ALA A 208 -15.94 -9.02 -17.43
CA ALA A 208 -16.20 -9.13 -18.87
C ALA A 208 -16.64 -10.54 -19.28
N LEU A 209 -16.13 -11.59 -18.62
CA LEU A 209 -16.50 -12.97 -18.96
C LEU A 209 -17.94 -13.28 -18.54
N TYR A 210 -18.37 -12.71 -17.41
CA TYR A 210 -19.72 -12.92 -16.89
C TYR A 210 -20.74 -11.86 -17.34
N ASN A 211 -20.31 -10.84 -18.07
CA ASN A 211 -21.12 -9.68 -18.45
C ASN A 211 -21.76 -9.01 -17.22
N TRP A 212 -21.01 -8.87 -16.14
CA TRP A 212 -21.52 -8.29 -14.89
C TRP A 212 -21.04 -6.85 -14.68
N ILE A 213 -21.93 -6.06 -14.09
CA ILE A 213 -21.59 -4.89 -13.28
C ILE A 213 -22.06 -5.22 -11.87
N MET A 214 -21.12 -5.35 -10.94
CA MET A 214 -21.40 -5.76 -9.56
C MET A 214 -21.10 -4.63 -8.59
N MET A 215 -21.73 -4.73 -7.43
CA MET A 215 -21.46 -3.89 -6.27
C MET A 215 -21.28 -4.78 -5.04
N THR A 216 -20.32 -4.45 -4.20
CA THR A 216 -20.20 -4.98 -2.84
C THR A 216 -20.05 -3.83 -1.85
N SER A 217 -20.69 -3.93 -0.69
CA SER A 217 -20.49 -2.97 0.38
C SER A 217 -19.15 -3.20 1.08
N LEU A 218 -18.53 -2.12 1.53
CA LEU A 218 -17.31 -2.13 2.34
C LEU A 218 -17.72 -2.02 3.80
N ALA A 219 -17.45 -3.05 4.60
CA ALA A 219 -17.71 -3.03 6.04
C ALA A 219 -17.03 -1.83 6.71
N MET A 220 -17.66 -1.27 7.74
CA MET A 220 -17.01 -0.27 8.59
C MET A 220 -15.93 -0.97 9.43
N PRO A 221 -14.71 -0.42 9.52
CA PRO A 221 -13.75 -0.90 10.51
C PRO A 221 -14.31 -0.67 11.92
N ASP A 222 -14.17 -1.68 12.78
CA ASP A 222 -14.54 -1.64 14.21
C ASP A 222 -13.67 -0.67 15.01
#